data_AF-A0AA41VT72-F1
#
_entry.id   AF-A0AA41VT72-F1
#
_cell.length_a   1.000
_cell.length_b   1.000
_cell.length_c   1.000
_cell.angle_alpha   90.00
_cell.angle_beta   90.00
_cell.angle_gamma   90.00
#
_symmetry.space_group_name_H-M   'P 1'
#
loop_
_entity.id
_entity.type
_entity.pdbx_description
1 polymer ?
#
loop_
_entity_poly.entity_id
_entity_poly.type
_entity_poly.pdbx_seq_one_letter_code
_entity_poly.pdbx_strand_id
1 'polypeptide(L)'
;MSALVDALFGGVDKGFSKEVTKKKNYLAAATHDNEGSQILLLRAIEAFCEKSGPEVVKEVALVLKTLYDEDVLEEEYIVQWFNEGSASGSKNSQIWKNVKPFVAWLQSAESESE
;
A
#
# COMPACT_ATOMS: atom_id res chain seq x y z
N MET A 1 0.98 -12.18 -6.67
CA MET A 1 0.91 -11.17 -5.60
C MET A 1 -0.37 -11.24 -4.77
N SER A 2 -1.56 -11.12 -5.37
CA SER A 2 -2.83 -11.10 -4.61
C SER A 2 -3.06 -12.34 -3.74
N ALA A 3 -2.78 -13.54 -4.24
CA ALA A 3 -2.86 -14.77 -3.45
C ALA A 3 -1.93 -14.77 -2.23
N LEU A 4 -0.75 -14.13 -2.31
CA LEU A 4 0.16 -13.99 -1.16
C LEU A 4 -0.44 -13.05 -0.11
N VAL A 5 -0.92 -11.87 -0.53
CA VAL A 5 -1.55 -10.90 0.36
C VAL A 5 -2.78 -11.54 1.05
N ASP A 6 -3.59 -12.28 0.30
CA ASP A 6 -4.73 -13.02 0.85
C ASP A 6 -4.32 -14.12 1.82
N ALA A 7 -3.25 -14.87 1.52
CA ALA A 7 -2.77 -15.91 2.42
C ALA A 7 -2.17 -15.31 3.71
N LEU A 8 -1.53 -14.14 3.63
CA LEU A 8 -0.90 -13.48 4.77
C LEU A 8 -1.91 -12.75 5.66
N PHE A 9 -2.94 -12.15 5.07
CA PHE A 9 -3.86 -11.23 5.76
C PHE A 9 -5.33 -11.66 5.69
N GLY A 10 -5.63 -12.81 5.09
CA GLY A 10 -6.96 -13.41 5.10
C GLY A 10 -7.49 -13.59 6.52
N GLY A 11 -8.64 -12.98 6.81
CA GLY A 11 -9.25 -13.00 8.14
C GLY A 11 -8.87 -11.83 9.05
N VAL A 12 -8.01 -10.91 8.61
CA VAL A 12 -7.77 -9.66 9.33
C VAL A 12 -8.99 -8.74 9.21
N ASP A 13 -9.63 -8.48 10.34
CA ASP A 13 -10.76 -7.54 10.46
C ASP A 13 -10.32 -6.21 11.09
N LYS A 14 -9.25 -6.21 11.91
CA LYS A 14 -8.67 -5.04 12.59
C LYS A 14 -7.16 -5.16 12.74
N GLY A 15 -6.46 -4.03 12.85
CA GLY A 15 -5.02 -4.02 13.09
C GLY A 15 -4.19 -4.49 11.90
N PHE A 16 -4.65 -4.17 10.69
CA PHE A 16 -4.01 -4.55 9.44
C PHE A 16 -2.54 -4.07 9.38
N SER A 17 -2.28 -2.82 9.78
CA SER A 17 -0.93 -2.25 9.89
C SER A 17 0.00 -3.08 10.79
N LYS A 18 -0.50 -3.57 11.93
CA LYS A 18 0.28 -4.41 12.86
C LYS A 18 0.61 -5.76 12.24
N GLU A 19 -0.34 -6.37 11.54
CA GLU A 19 -0.11 -7.65 10.87
C GLU A 19 0.88 -7.51 9.71
N VAL A 20 0.81 -6.41 8.94
CA VAL A 20 1.80 -6.08 7.91
C VAL A 20 3.19 -5.94 8.53
N THR A 21 3.31 -5.20 9.63
CA THR A 21 4.60 -5.03 10.34
C THR A 21 5.22 -6.37 10.73
N LYS A 22 4.42 -7.33 11.21
CA LYS A 22 4.90 -8.67 11.60
C LYS A 22 5.34 -9.52 10.40
N LYS A 23 4.73 -9.30 9.24
CA LYS A 23 4.90 -10.13 8.03
C LYS A 23 5.70 -9.43 6.93
N LYS A 24 6.26 -8.25 7.19
CA LYS A 24 6.97 -7.40 6.21
C LYS A 24 8.07 -8.13 5.45
N ASN A 25 8.81 -9.03 6.11
CA ASN A 25 9.89 -9.80 5.47
C ASN A 25 9.41 -10.68 4.31
N TYR A 26 8.17 -11.20 4.37
CA TYR A 26 7.58 -11.96 3.26
C TYR A 26 7.24 -11.07 2.06
N LEU A 27 6.84 -9.83 2.34
CA LEU A 27 6.53 -8.84 1.30
C LEU A 27 7.82 -8.35 0.64
N ALA A 28 8.85 -8.03 1.44
CA ALA A 28 10.18 -7.66 0.96
C ALA A 28 10.79 -8.74 0.06
N ALA A 29 10.73 -10.01 0.49
CA ALA A 29 11.22 -11.13 -0.32
C ALA A 29 10.46 -11.27 -1.65
N ALA A 30 9.17 -10.89 -1.68
CA ALA A 30 8.36 -10.96 -2.89
C ALA A 30 8.58 -9.77 -3.84
N THR A 31 9.16 -8.66 -3.38
CA THR A 31 9.45 -7.46 -4.17
C THR A 31 10.92 -7.33 -4.61
N HIS A 32 11.81 -8.17 -4.10
CA HIS A 32 13.26 -8.05 -4.32
C HIS A 32 13.72 -8.35 -5.76
N ASP A 33 13.09 -9.30 -6.47
CA ASP A 33 13.70 -9.90 -7.67
C ASP A 33 13.06 -9.52 -9.01
N ASN A 34 12.03 -8.66 -9.04
CA ASN A 34 11.27 -8.44 -10.28
C ASN A 34 10.84 -6.98 -10.48
N GLU A 35 11.16 -6.43 -11.66
CA GLU A 35 10.68 -5.12 -12.11
C GLU A 35 9.14 -5.06 -12.02
N GLY A 36 8.63 -4.01 -11.40
CA GLY A 36 7.19 -3.82 -11.20
C GLY A 36 6.53 -4.70 -10.12
N SER A 37 7.29 -5.51 -9.37
CA SER A 37 6.75 -6.29 -8.24
C SER A 37 6.17 -5.41 -7.13
N GLN A 38 6.76 -4.24 -6.88
CA GLN A 38 6.25 -3.24 -5.94
C GLN A 38 4.87 -2.70 -6.36
N ILE A 39 4.67 -2.39 -7.65
CA ILE A 39 3.37 -2.03 -8.22
C ILE A 39 2.36 -3.19 -8.09
N LEU A 40 2.79 -4.43 -8.33
CA LEU A 40 1.93 -5.59 -8.12
C LEU A 40 1.54 -5.77 -6.64
N LEU A 41 2.43 -5.46 -5.71
CA LEU A 41 2.15 -5.49 -4.27
C LEU A 41 1.12 -4.42 -3.89
N LEU A 42 1.30 -3.20 -4.39
CA LEU A 42 0.34 -2.11 -4.21
C LEU A 42 -1.06 -2.47 -4.71
N ARG A 43 -1.16 -3.00 -5.93
CA ARG A 43 -2.44 -3.48 -6.51
C ARG A 43 -3.03 -4.66 -5.73
N ALA A 44 -2.19 -5.52 -5.15
CA ALA A 44 -2.66 -6.62 -4.32
C ALA A 44 -3.21 -6.12 -2.97
N ILE A 45 -2.57 -5.13 -2.34
CA ILE A 45 -3.06 -4.47 -1.12
C ILE A 45 -4.37 -3.72 -1.39
N GLU A 46 -4.47 -3.04 -2.53
CA GLU A 46 -5.71 -2.39 -2.99
C GLU A 46 -6.85 -3.41 -3.10
N ALA A 47 -6.66 -4.47 -3.88
CA ALA A 47 -7.66 -5.52 -4.06
C ALA A 47 -8.04 -6.21 -2.74
N PHE A 48 -7.10 -6.34 -1.80
CA PHE A 48 -7.38 -6.83 -0.45
C PHE A 48 -8.25 -5.84 0.33
N CYS A 49 -7.94 -4.55 0.29
CA CYS A 49 -8.75 -3.51 0.94
C CYS A 49 -10.17 -3.43 0.37
N GLU A 50 -10.33 -3.54 -0.95
CA GLU A 50 -11.64 -3.46 -1.64
C GLU A 50 -12.63 -4.54 -1.19
N LYS A 51 -12.15 -5.73 -0.84
CA LYS A 51 -12.96 -6.83 -0.32
C LYS A 51 -13.00 -6.92 1.21
N SER A 52 -12.30 -6.03 1.90
CA SER A 52 -12.19 -6.02 3.36
C SER A 52 -13.15 -5.04 4.01
N GLY A 53 -13.28 -5.14 5.33
CA GLY A 53 -14.10 -4.21 6.12
C GLY A 53 -13.50 -2.80 6.22
N PRO A 54 -14.30 -1.80 6.62
CA PRO A 54 -13.86 -0.40 6.74
C PRO A 54 -12.70 -0.21 7.73
N GLU A 55 -12.59 -1.09 8.72
CA GLU A 55 -11.52 -1.12 9.71
C GLU A 55 -10.15 -1.48 9.10
N VAL A 56 -10.12 -2.23 8.00
CA VAL A 56 -8.91 -2.50 7.23
C VAL A 56 -8.60 -1.32 6.32
N VAL A 57 -9.63 -0.82 5.61
CA VAL A 57 -9.49 0.27 4.64
C VAL A 57 -8.98 1.56 5.29
N LYS A 58 -9.36 1.86 6.54
CA LYS A 58 -8.86 3.03 7.28
C LYS A 58 -7.36 2.97 7.57
N GLU A 59 -6.78 1.78 7.63
CA GLU A 59 -5.36 1.58 7.97
C GLU A 59 -4.46 1.54 6.73
N VAL A 60 -5.01 1.62 5.51
CA VAL A 60 -4.23 1.47 4.26
C VAL A 60 -3.07 2.48 4.16
N ALA A 61 -3.27 3.74 4.55
CA ALA A 61 -2.20 4.74 4.51
C ALA A 61 -1.07 4.40 5.49
N LEU A 62 -1.41 3.88 6.67
CA LEU A 62 -0.44 3.45 7.68
C LEU A 62 0.33 2.20 7.22
N VAL A 63 -0.35 1.28 6.53
CA VAL A 63 0.27 0.11 5.90
C VAL A 63 1.30 0.54 4.87
N LEU A 64 0.93 1.43 3.95
CA LEU A 64 1.85 1.91 2.92
C LEU A 64 3.03 2.66 3.53
N LYS A 65 2.78 3.50 4.54
CA LYS A 65 3.85 4.16 5.30
C LYS A 65 4.80 3.16 5.95
N THR A 66 4.26 2.10 6.57
CA THR A 66 5.09 1.05 7.19
C THR A 66 5.96 0.35 6.17
N LEU A 67 5.43 0.07 4.97
CA LEU A 67 6.19 -0.58 3.92
C LEU A 67 7.24 0.35 3.29
N TYR A 68 6.95 1.65 3.22
CA TYR A 68 7.92 2.68 2.84
C TYR A 68 9.04 2.83 3.86
N ASP A 69 8.71 2.99 5.15
CA ASP A 69 9.67 3.14 6.26
C ASP A 69 10.59 1.91 6.43
N GLU A 70 10.22 0.76 5.84
CA GLU A 70 10.92 -0.52 5.91
C GLU A 70 11.59 -0.92 4.58
N ASP A 71 11.75 0.03 3.66
CA ASP A 71 12.40 -0.15 2.36
C ASP A 71 11.77 -1.26 1.49
N VAL A 72 10.48 -1.55 1.68
CA VAL A 72 9.73 -2.54 0.86
C VAL A 72 9.09 -1.88 -0.35
N LEU A 73 8.67 -0.62 -0.21
CA LEU A 73 8.06 0.18 -1.26
C LEU A 73 8.78 1.52 -1.40
N GLU A 74 9.17 1.86 -2.62
CA GLU A 74 9.78 3.15 -2.94
C GLU A 74 8.69 4.19 -3.30
N GLU A 75 9.02 5.46 -3.11
CA GLU A 75 8.12 6.59 -3.37
C GLU A 75 7.58 6.57 -4.80
N GLU A 76 8.45 6.35 -5.79
CA GLU A 76 8.08 6.39 -7.21
C GLU A 76 6.89 5.45 -7.52
N TYR A 77 6.89 4.25 -6.94
CA TYR A 77 5.86 3.25 -7.21
C TYR A 77 4.58 3.56 -6.43
N ILE A 78 4.68 4.09 -5.21
CA ILE A 78 3.51 4.52 -4.41
C ILE A 78 2.79 5.66 -5.13
N VAL A 79 3.55 6.67 -5.59
CA VAL A 79 3.02 7.84 -6.31
C VAL A 79 2.44 7.41 -7.66
N GLN A 80 3.13 6.56 -8.42
CA GLN A 80 2.63 6.02 -9.68
C GLN A 80 1.28 5.32 -9.48
N TRP A 81 1.21 4.36 -8.55
CA TRP A 81 -0.02 3.63 -8.24
C TRP A 81 -1.16 4.55 -7.82
N PHE A 82 -0.89 5.53 -6.95
CA PHE A 82 -1.89 6.49 -6.50
C PHE A 82 -2.46 7.32 -7.65
N ASN A 83 -1.60 7.78 -8.57
CA ASN A 83 -2.00 8.58 -9.72
C ASN A 83 -2.83 7.76 -10.72
N GLU A 84 -2.40 6.53 -11.02
CA GLU A 84 -3.15 5.61 -11.89
C GLU A 84 -4.54 5.32 -11.32
N GLY A 85 -4.62 4.95 -10.04
CA GLY A 85 -5.86 4.59 -9.37
C GLY A 85 -6.81 5.78 -9.20
N SER A 86 -6.28 6.92 -8.73
CA SER A 86 -7.04 8.16 -8.54
C SER A 86 -7.46 8.83 -9.84
N ALA A 87 -6.90 8.46 -10.99
CA ALA A 87 -7.36 8.94 -12.30
C ALA A 87 -8.52 8.09 -12.86
N SER A 88 -8.65 6.84 -12.42
CA SER A 88 -9.61 5.86 -12.94
C SER A 88 -11.05 6.06 -12.43
N GLY A 89 -11.99 5.24 -12.94
CA GLY A 89 -13.39 5.23 -12.49
C GLY A 89 -13.59 4.91 -11.00
N SER A 90 -12.54 4.45 -10.28
CA SER A 90 -12.54 4.20 -8.84
C SER A 90 -12.23 5.43 -7.97
N LYS A 91 -12.16 6.64 -8.56
CA LYS A 91 -11.92 7.95 -7.90
C LYS A 91 -12.60 8.16 -6.54
N ASN A 92 -13.79 7.60 -6.34
CA ASN A 92 -14.56 7.78 -5.11
C ASN A 92 -14.27 6.73 -4.01
N SER A 93 -13.35 5.79 -4.26
CA SER A 93 -12.94 4.80 -3.26
C SER A 93 -12.38 5.48 -2.01
N GLN A 94 -12.75 4.95 -0.85
CA GLN A 94 -12.25 5.41 0.43
C GLN A 94 -10.73 5.23 0.56
N ILE A 95 -10.16 4.27 -0.18
CA ILE A 95 -8.72 4.01 -0.25
C ILE A 95 -7.97 5.28 -0.65
N TRP A 96 -8.32 5.88 -1.80
CA TRP A 96 -7.63 7.08 -2.31
C TRP A 96 -7.75 8.27 -1.35
N LYS A 97 -8.91 8.44 -0.70
CA LYS A 97 -9.10 9.49 0.31
C LYS A 97 -8.19 9.30 1.51
N ASN A 98 -8.05 8.06 1.98
CA ASN A 98 -7.21 7.73 3.13
C ASN A 98 -5.72 7.87 2.79
N VAL A 99 -5.31 7.50 1.57
CA VAL A 99 -3.91 7.51 1.12
C VAL A 99 -3.43 8.91 0.74
N LYS A 100 -4.31 9.78 0.23
CA LYS A 100 -3.94 11.10 -0.30
C LYS A 100 -3.03 11.93 0.63
N PRO A 101 -3.26 12.03 1.96
CA PRO A 101 -2.36 12.77 2.86
C PRO A 101 -0.95 12.19 2.91
N PHE A 102 -0.82 10.86 2.84
CA PHE A 102 0.48 10.19 2.85
C PHE A 102 1.26 10.44 1.55
N VAL A 103 0.60 10.37 0.39
CA VAL A 103 1.23 10.69 -0.90
C VAL A 103 1.66 12.15 -0.97
N ALA A 104 0.82 13.08 -0.47
CA ALA A 104 1.21 14.49 -0.40
C ALA A 104 2.44 14.71 0.51
N TRP A 105 2.55 13.95 1.60
CA TRP A 105 3.72 14.00 2.48
C TRP A 105 4.99 13.49 1.79
N LEU A 106 4.92 12.34 1.09
CA LEU A 106 6.04 11.80 0.30
C LEU A 106 6.60 12.85 -0.67
N GLN A 107 5.72 13.39 -1.53
CA GLN A 107 6.10 14.36 -2.55
C GLN A 107 6.61 15.69 -1.98
N SER A 108 6.19 16.07 -0.77
CA SER A 108 6.68 17.30 -0.11
C SER A 108 8.03 17.08 0.57
N ALA A 109 8.31 15.87 1.06
CA ALA A 109 9.54 15.54 1.76
C ALA A 109 10.77 15.57 0.83
N GLU A 110 10.62 15.13 -0.43
CA GLU A 110 11.70 15.27 -1.42
C GLU A 110 11.89 16.73 -1.85
N SER A 111 10.82 17.53 -1.96
CA SER A 111 10.92 18.95 -2.37
C SER A 111 11.58 19.86 -1.31
N GLU A 112 11.67 19.45 -0.04
CA GLU A 112 12.44 20.20 0.99
C GLU A 112 13.93 19.81 1.02
N SER A 113 14.33 18.78 0.27
CA SER A 113 15.69 18.24 0.26
C SER A 113 16.49 18.68 -0.98
N GLU A 114 15.86 19.35 -1.95
CA GLU A 114 16.46 20.00 -3.13
C GLU A 114 16.76 21.50 -2.92
#